data_AF-A0A0P0E9B9-F1
#
_entry.id   AF-A0A0P0E9B9-F1
#
_cell.length_a   1.000
_cell.length_b   1.000
_cell.length_c   1.000
_cell.angle_alpha   90.00
_cell.angle_beta   90.00
_cell.angle_gamma   90.00
#
_symmetry.space_group_name_H-M   'P 1'
#
loop_
_entity.id
_entity.type
_entity.pdbx_description
1 polymer ?
#
loop_
_entity_poly.entity_id
_entity_poly.type
_entity_poly.pdbx_seq_one_letter_code
_entity_poly.pdbx_strand_id
1 'polypeptide(L)'
;MTAAHCFGGSGVHPASEASVGNQYTTTWTGSLDAYGDWKLLYGSTYANHVFSGAISGPTMSSSLPIVGINWNPLAIGSGLCTSGRTTGQICRYWVKGTTLRRKIEGYWIRHLVWLRHDGTAPYDGEDSDGFRPGDSGGPCYYNNGSGGMIGAGTMTAENGSGGGYLFHCTQVSGLKAWPGGSSASF
;
A
#
# COMPACT_ATOMS: atom_id res chain seq x y z
N MET A 1 -2.58 3.95 7.75
CA MET A 1 -3.38 3.83 6.51
C MET A 1 -3.32 2.38 6.06
N THR A 2 -4.37 1.87 5.43
CA THR A 2 -4.41 0.52 4.83
C THR A 2 -5.42 0.51 3.67
N ALA A 3 -5.58 -0.59 2.93
CA ALA A 3 -6.56 -0.68 1.84
C ALA A 3 -7.99 -0.72 2.40
N ALA A 4 -8.95 -0.12 1.67
CA ALA A 4 -10.34 -0.05 2.08
C ALA A 4 -11.05 -1.40 2.01
N HIS A 5 -10.66 -2.28 1.07
CA HIS A 5 -11.22 -3.64 0.96
C HIS A 5 -10.83 -4.58 2.10
N CYS A 6 -9.78 -4.25 2.87
CA CYS A 6 -9.41 -5.08 4.00
C CYS A 6 -10.57 -5.09 5.02
N PHE A 7 -11.11 -6.28 5.33
CA PHE A 7 -12.13 -6.43 6.37
C PHE A 7 -11.53 -6.10 7.75
N GLY A 8 -12.29 -5.39 8.60
CA GLY A 8 -11.90 -5.08 9.98
C GLY A 8 -11.70 -3.59 10.28
N GLY A 9 -12.26 -3.17 11.42
CA GLY A 9 -12.17 -1.84 12.04
C GLY A 9 -10.83 -1.51 12.67
N SER A 10 -10.06 -2.56 12.97
CA SER A 10 -8.95 -2.52 13.89
C SER A 10 -7.76 -3.34 13.38
N GLY A 11 -6.56 -2.81 13.57
CA GLY A 11 -5.33 -3.60 13.66
C GLY A 11 -5.01 -3.90 15.12
N VAL A 12 -4.08 -4.82 15.39
CA VAL A 12 -3.63 -5.11 16.75
C VAL A 12 -2.16 -4.76 16.85
N HIS A 13 -1.80 -3.91 17.83
CA HIS A 13 -0.40 -3.60 18.09
C HIS A 13 0.33 -4.86 18.59
N PRO A 14 1.46 -5.26 18.00
CA PRO A 14 2.07 -6.57 18.26
C PRO A 14 2.60 -6.77 19.68
N ALA A 15 2.99 -5.67 20.36
CA ALA A 15 3.58 -5.74 21.69
C ALA A 15 2.59 -5.51 22.83
N SER A 16 1.42 -4.93 22.56
CA SER A 16 0.45 -4.54 23.59
C SER A 16 -0.95 -5.11 23.35
N GLU A 17 -1.15 -5.81 22.22
CA GLU A 17 -2.45 -6.28 21.74
C GLU A 17 -3.52 -5.18 21.64
N ALA A 18 -3.10 -3.91 21.69
CA ALA A 18 -4.00 -2.78 21.65
C ALA A 18 -4.63 -2.65 20.26
N SER A 19 -5.95 -2.50 20.22
CA SER A 19 -6.68 -2.22 18.99
C SER A 19 -6.27 -0.84 18.44
N VAL A 20 -5.79 -0.82 17.20
CA VAL A 20 -5.60 0.39 16.39
C VAL A 20 -6.84 0.54 15.50
N GLY A 21 -7.84 1.31 15.91
CA GLY A 21 -8.88 1.74 14.97
C GLY A 21 -10.17 2.36 15.54
N ASN A 22 -10.47 3.59 15.08
CA ASN A 22 -11.78 4.04 14.60
C ASN A 22 -11.58 4.45 13.12
N GLN A 23 -12.46 4.01 12.22
CA GLN A 23 -12.24 4.11 10.76
C GLN A 23 -12.67 5.45 10.17
N TYR A 24 -11.78 6.11 9.44
CA TYR A 24 -12.18 7.06 8.38
C TYR A 24 -11.87 6.40 7.04
N THR A 25 -12.88 6.09 6.26
CA THR A 25 -12.74 5.21 5.09
C THR A 25 -13.28 5.85 3.84
N THR A 26 -12.62 5.61 2.72
CA THR A 26 -13.37 5.51 1.47
C THR A 26 -14.16 4.22 1.56
N THR A 27 -15.48 4.26 1.78
CA THR A 27 -16.27 3.03 1.79
C THR A 27 -15.98 2.25 0.51
N TRP A 28 -15.79 0.92 0.62
CA TRP A 28 -15.46 0.00 -0.48
C TRP A 28 -16.48 0.01 -1.64
N THR A 29 -17.49 0.86 -1.59
CA THR A 29 -18.56 1.00 -2.59
C THR A 29 -18.89 2.44 -2.98
N GLY A 30 -18.42 3.46 -2.24
CA GLY A 30 -18.93 4.84 -2.40
C GLY A 30 -17.93 5.85 -2.96
N SER A 31 -16.63 5.67 -2.74
CA SER A 31 -15.66 6.76 -3.00
C SER A 31 -14.30 6.34 -3.56
N LEU A 32 -14.14 5.05 -3.88
CA LEU A 32 -12.94 4.51 -4.53
C LEU A 32 -12.65 5.17 -5.89
N ASP A 33 -13.69 5.51 -6.66
CA ASP A 33 -13.54 6.18 -7.96
C ASP A 33 -13.12 7.65 -7.81
N ALA A 34 -13.29 8.25 -6.63
CA ALA A 34 -12.87 9.62 -6.38
C ALA A 34 -11.49 9.68 -5.71
N TYR A 35 -11.25 8.81 -4.72
CA TYR A 35 -10.13 8.93 -3.79
C TYR A 35 -9.24 7.69 -3.72
N GLY A 36 -9.57 6.59 -4.41
CA GLY A 36 -8.76 5.36 -4.40
C GLY A 36 -9.09 4.40 -3.25
N ASP A 37 -8.38 3.28 -3.20
CA ASP A 37 -8.57 2.19 -2.23
C ASP A 37 -7.73 2.39 -0.96
N TRP A 38 -8.27 3.17 -0.01
CA TRP A 38 -7.62 3.37 1.29
C TRP A 38 -8.61 3.64 2.44
N LYS A 39 -8.17 3.34 3.66
CA LYS A 39 -8.80 3.78 4.90
C LYS A 39 -7.74 4.20 5.92
N LEU A 40 -8.09 5.18 6.74
CA LEU A 40 -7.31 5.60 7.90
C LEU A 40 -7.81 4.85 9.13
N LEU A 41 -6.86 4.31 9.88
CA LEU A 41 -7.10 3.66 11.17
C LEU A 41 -6.69 4.65 12.25
N TYR A 42 -7.62 5.14 13.06
CA TYR A 42 -7.31 6.01 14.20
C TYR A 42 -6.61 5.24 15.33
N GLY A 43 -5.56 5.81 15.91
CA GLY A 43 -4.79 5.27 17.02
C GLY A 43 -4.13 6.40 17.81
N SER A 44 -3.79 6.14 19.08
CA SER A 44 -3.17 7.12 19.97
C SER A 44 -1.69 7.41 19.66
N THR A 45 -1.00 6.47 19.00
CA THR A 45 0.43 6.59 18.63
C THR A 45 0.71 5.80 17.35
N TYR A 46 1.44 6.39 16.40
CA TYR A 46 1.93 5.71 15.20
C TYR A 46 3.46 5.74 15.17
N ALA A 47 4.07 4.63 14.76
CA ALA A 47 5.49 4.57 14.44
C ALA A 47 5.68 4.83 12.95
N ASN A 48 6.51 5.82 12.60
CA ASN A 48 6.84 6.14 11.21
C ASN A 48 7.94 5.19 10.71
N HIS A 49 7.62 3.91 10.59
CA HIS A 49 8.55 2.86 10.18
C HIS A 49 7.89 1.92 9.17
N VAL A 50 8.72 1.35 8.29
CA VAL A 50 8.38 0.15 7.55
C VAL A 50 9.16 -1.04 8.11
N PHE A 51 8.47 -2.15 8.29
CA PHE A 51 9.01 -3.38 8.83
C PHE A 51 9.28 -4.36 7.70
N SER A 52 10.40 -5.09 7.75
CA SER A 52 10.79 -6.05 6.71
C SER A 52 10.00 -7.36 6.75
N GLY A 53 9.20 -7.58 7.81
CA GLY A 53 8.40 -8.77 8.00
C GLY A 53 7.45 -8.65 9.20
N ALA A 54 6.87 -9.78 9.60
CA ALA A 54 5.93 -9.84 10.72
C ALA A 54 6.53 -9.24 12.00
N ILE A 55 5.71 -8.51 12.74
CA ILE A 55 6.10 -7.82 13.98
C ILE A 55 5.64 -8.65 15.22
N SER A 56 5.21 -9.90 15.02
CA SER A 56 4.70 -10.77 16.09
C SER A 56 5.80 -11.60 16.74
N GLY A 57 5.92 -11.54 18.07
CA GLY A 57 6.83 -12.38 18.86
C GLY A 57 8.10 -11.65 19.37
N PRO A 58 9.04 -12.37 20.00
CA PRO A 58 10.24 -11.79 20.62
C PRO A 58 11.28 -11.28 19.60
N THR A 59 11.16 -11.68 18.34
CA THR A 59 12.05 -11.26 17.26
C THR A 59 11.34 -10.21 16.43
N MET A 60 11.61 -8.93 16.71
CA MET A 60 11.13 -7.84 15.86
C MET A 60 11.85 -7.89 14.51
N SER A 61 11.09 -7.86 13.41
CA SER A 61 11.65 -7.68 12.07
C SER A 61 12.44 -6.37 12.00
N SER A 62 13.47 -6.34 11.15
CA SER A 62 14.22 -5.11 10.92
C SER A 62 13.28 -4.02 10.41
N SER A 63 13.50 -2.78 10.85
CA SER A 63 12.68 -1.65 10.43
C SER A 63 13.53 -0.53 9.87
N LEU A 64 12.94 0.22 8.94
CA LEU A 64 13.52 1.41 8.35
C LEU A 64 12.60 2.61 8.61
N PRO A 65 13.14 3.78 8.99
CA PRO A 65 12.34 4.96 9.25
C PRO A 65 11.71 5.47 7.95
N ILE A 66 10.44 5.83 8.02
CA ILE A 66 9.75 6.63 6.99
C ILE A 66 10.02 8.10 7.34
N VAL A 67 10.75 8.77 6.46
CA VAL A 67 11.18 10.17 6.64
C VAL A 67 10.32 11.16 5.86
N GLY A 68 9.36 10.68 5.08
CA GLY A 68 8.46 11.51 4.31
C GLY A 68 7.45 10.73 3.48
N ILE A 69 6.55 11.46 2.84
CA ILE A 69 5.49 10.94 1.99
C ILE A 69 5.58 11.61 0.62
N ASN A 70 5.51 10.82 -0.45
CA ASN A 70 5.41 11.34 -1.80
C ASN A 70 3.94 11.52 -2.20
N TRP A 71 3.50 12.77 -2.26
CA TRP A 71 2.15 13.14 -2.68
C TRP A 71 1.96 13.22 -4.20
N ASN A 72 3.05 13.14 -4.95
CA ASN A 72 3.05 13.33 -6.40
C ASN A 72 3.03 11.99 -7.14
N PRO A 73 2.58 11.99 -8.41
CA PRO A 73 2.73 10.81 -9.26
C PRO A 73 4.18 10.31 -9.28
N LEU A 74 4.37 9.00 -9.12
CA LEU A 74 5.68 8.38 -9.24
C LEU A 74 6.18 8.44 -10.70
N ALA A 75 7.49 8.58 -10.89
CA ALA A 75 8.05 8.50 -12.24
C ALA A 75 7.98 7.06 -12.75
N ILE A 76 7.61 6.89 -14.02
CA ILE A 76 7.67 5.58 -14.70
C ILE A 76 9.12 5.08 -14.67
N GLY A 77 9.30 3.80 -14.36
CA GLY A 77 10.62 3.19 -14.16
C GLY A 77 11.21 3.38 -12.76
N SER A 78 10.50 4.04 -11.84
CA SER A 78 10.94 4.09 -10.43
C SER A 78 10.82 2.71 -9.77
N GLY A 79 11.84 2.32 -9.02
CA GLY A 79 11.82 1.14 -8.17
C GLY A 79 11.01 1.37 -6.90
N LEU A 80 10.22 0.39 -6.49
CA LEU A 80 9.46 0.40 -5.24
C LEU A 80 9.66 -0.89 -4.45
N CYS A 81 9.50 -0.76 -3.14
CA CYS A 81 9.30 -1.84 -2.22
C CYS A 81 7.87 -1.87 -1.69
N THR A 82 7.40 -3.06 -1.35
CA THR A 82 6.21 -3.28 -0.52
C THR A 82 6.59 -4.01 0.76
N SER A 83 5.71 -3.99 1.75
CA SER A 83 5.82 -4.86 2.93
C SER A 83 4.45 -5.38 3.30
N GLY A 84 4.30 -6.70 3.35
CA GLY A 84 3.05 -7.38 3.66
C GLY A 84 3.20 -8.39 4.78
N ARG A 85 2.08 -8.76 5.42
CA ARG A 85 2.07 -9.77 6.49
C ARG A 85 2.47 -11.15 5.97
N THR A 86 2.15 -11.46 4.72
CA THR A 86 2.26 -12.81 4.17
C THR A 86 3.60 -13.01 3.45
N THR A 87 4.03 -12.04 2.64
CA THR A 87 5.29 -12.14 1.87
C THR A 87 6.46 -11.37 2.48
N GLY A 88 6.23 -10.55 3.51
CA GLY A 88 7.27 -9.68 4.06
C GLY A 88 7.62 -8.55 3.09
N GLN A 89 8.88 -8.11 3.11
CA GLN A 89 9.37 -7.07 2.21
C GLN A 89 9.72 -7.64 0.82
N ILE A 90 9.21 -6.97 -0.23
CA ILE A 90 9.57 -7.23 -1.62
C ILE A 90 10.01 -5.90 -2.25
N CYS A 91 11.27 -5.80 -2.70
CA CYS A 91 11.86 -4.59 -3.31
C CYS A 91 12.12 -4.73 -4.81
N ARG A 92 11.15 -5.34 -5.51
CA ARG A 92 11.30 -5.84 -6.88
C ARG A 92 10.22 -5.31 -7.82
N TYR A 93 9.61 -4.17 -7.45
CA TYR A 93 8.58 -3.53 -8.25
C TYR A 93 9.09 -2.32 -9.00
N TRP A 94 8.50 -2.10 -10.17
CA TRP A 94 8.85 -1.02 -11.08
C TRP A 94 7.57 -0.34 -11.58
N VAL A 95 7.52 0.98 -11.51
CA VAL A 95 6.35 1.75 -11.95
C VAL A 95 6.20 1.66 -13.48
N LYS A 96 5.05 1.19 -13.96
CA LYS A 96 4.68 1.13 -15.39
C LYS A 96 3.67 2.21 -15.79
N GLY A 97 2.83 2.64 -14.86
CA GLY A 97 1.85 3.70 -15.09
C GLY A 97 1.40 4.34 -13.79
N THR A 98 0.91 5.58 -13.86
CA THR A 98 0.48 6.35 -12.69
C THR A 98 -0.86 7.02 -12.92
N THR A 99 -1.50 7.43 -11.82
CA THR A 99 -2.78 8.14 -11.83
C THR A 99 -3.89 7.35 -12.56
N LEU A 100 -3.78 6.02 -12.54
CA LEU A 100 -4.64 5.14 -13.30
C LEU A 100 -6.02 5.02 -12.66
N ARG A 101 -6.99 4.72 -13.52
CA ARG A 101 -8.35 4.32 -13.18
C ARG A 101 -8.59 2.90 -13.68
N ARG A 102 -8.86 1.95 -12.79
CA ARG A 102 -9.11 0.55 -13.13
C ARG A 102 -10.38 0.04 -12.46
N LYS A 103 -10.97 -0.99 -13.05
CA LYS A 103 -12.13 -1.69 -12.48
C LYS A 103 -11.63 -2.96 -11.80
N ILE A 104 -11.48 -2.92 -10.48
CA ILE A 104 -11.00 -4.04 -9.66
C ILE A 104 -12.20 -4.59 -8.89
N GLU A 105 -12.45 -5.90 -9.01
CA GLU A 105 -13.57 -6.59 -8.34
C GLU A 105 -14.95 -5.93 -8.53
N GLY A 106 -15.17 -5.30 -9.68
CA GLY A 106 -16.43 -4.63 -10.00
C GLY A 106 -16.46 -3.13 -9.69
N TYR A 107 -15.48 -2.60 -8.95
CA TYR A 107 -15.43 -1.20 -8.52
C TYR A 107 -14.40 -0.39 -9.31
N TRP A 108 -14.76 0.82 -9.71
CA TRP A 108 -13.81 1.77 -10.27
C TRP A 108 -12.94 2.36 -9.16
N ILE A 109 -11.63 2.24 -9.31
CA ILE A 109 -10.63 2.73 -8.36
C ILE A 109 -9.70 3.68 -9.11
N ARG A 110 -9.50 4.90 -8.56
CA ARG A 110 -8.54 5.90 -9.08
C ARG A 110 -7.29 5.99 -8.22
N HIS A 111 -6.36 6.86 -8.63
CA HIS A 111 -5.08 7.11 -7.95
C HIS A 111 -4.21 5.86 -7.87
N LEU A 112 -4.32 4.98 -8.87
CA LEU A 112 -3.53 3.77 -8.91
C LEU A 112 -2.19 4.00 -9.61
N VAL A 113 -1.14 3.40 -9.06
CA VAL A 113 0.13 3.13 -9.73
C VAL A 113 0.08 1.70 -10.21
N TRP A 114 0.28 1.47 -11.50
CA TRP A 114 0.51 0.11 -11.99
C TRP A 114 1.97 -0.24 -11.81
N LEU A 115 2.21 -1.39 -11.18
CA LEU A 115 3.52 -1.93 -10.92
C LEU A 115 3.76 -3.18 -11.77
N ARG A 116 4.99 -3.30 -12.26
CA ARG A 116 5.58 -4.56 -12.71
C ARG A 116 6.40 -5.14 -11.57
N HIS A 117 6.27 -6.43 -11.30
CA HIS A 117 7.23 -7.17 -10.48
C HIS A 117 8.28 -7.81 -11.40
N ASP A 118 9.56 -7.73 -11.06
CA ASP A 118 10.65 -8.29 -11.88
C ASP A 118 10.87 -9.81 -11.66
N GLY A 119 9.94 -10.48 -10.96
CA GLY A 119 9.90 -11.94 -10.76
C GLY A 119 9.46 -12.74 -11.99
N THR A 120 8.75 -12.12 -12.95
CA THR A 120 8.27 -12.79 -14.17
C THR A 120 8.88 -12.22 -15.44
N ALA A 121 9.41 -13.12 -16.28
CA ALA A 121 9.70 -12.86 -17.68
C ALA A 121 8.66 -13.61 -18.55
N PRO A 122 8.07 -13.00 -19.60
CA PRO A 122 8.33 -11.65 -20.10
C PRO A 122 7.65 -10.52 -19.31
N TYR A 123 8.27 -9.35 -19.40
CA TYR A 123 8.27 -8.17 -18.52
C TYR A 123 7.00 -7.30 -18.47
N ASP A 124 5.86 -7.87 -18.83
CA ASP A 124 4.63 -7.14 -19.12
C ASP A 124 3.42 -7.71 -18.39
N GLY A 125 3.65 -8.76 -17.60
CA GLY A 125 2.63 -9.71 -17.19
C GLY A 125 2.25 -9.68 -15.73
N GLU A 126 1.23 -10.47 -15.48
CA GLU A 126 0.75 -10.88 -14.18
C GLU A 126 1.78 -11.79 -13.51
N ASP A 127 1.87 -11.76 -12.18
CA ASP A 127 2.82 -12.58 -11.43
C ASP A 127 2.18 -13.09 -10.13
N SER A 128 2.52 -14.31 -9.73
CA SER A 128 2.04 -14.97 -8.53
C SER A 128 3.00 -14.86 -7.34
N ASP A 129 4.25 -14.46 -7.57
CA ASP A 129 5.31 -14.38 -6.54
C ASP A 129 5.40 -12.99 -5.90
N GLY A 130 4.91 -11.97 -6.60
CA GLY A 130 4.92 -10.58 -6.13
C GLY A 130 3.78 -10.20 -5.19
N PHE A 131 2.88 -11.10 -4.80
CA PHE A 131 1.80 -10.78 -3.86
C PHE A 131 1.15 -12.06 -3.34
N ARG A 132 0.73 -12.06 -2.07
CA ARG A 132 -0.20 -13.07 -1.56
C ARG A 132 -1.35 -12.41 -0.80
N PRO A 133 -2.54 -13.05 -0.76
CA PRO A 133 -3.60 -12.63 0.14
C PRO A 133 -3.07 -12.38 1.56
N GLY A 134 -3.36 -11.21 2.11
CA GLY A 134 -2.81 -10.71 3.38
C GLY A 134 -1.72 -9.64 3.24
N ASP A 135 -1.18 -9.40 2.03
CA ASP A 135 -0.26 -8.29 1.75
C ASP A 135 -0.98 -6.97 1.40
N SER A 136 -2.27 -7.06 1.05
CA SER A 136 -3.13 -5.90 0.80
C SER A 136 -3.07 -4.89 1.93
N GLY A 137 -2.98 -3.61 1.57
CA GLY A 137 -2.89 -2.52 2.54
C GLY A 137 -1.49 -2.34 3.16
N GLY A 138 -0.53 -3.17 2.81
CA GLY A 138 0.88 -2.96 3.11
C GLY A 138 1.43 -1.68 2.46
N PRO A 139 2.45 -1.02 3.03
CA PRO A 139 2.98 0.22 2.46
C PRO A 139 3.71 -0.03 1.14
N CYS A 140 3.51 0.85 0.17
CA CYS A 140 4.41 1.03 -0.96
C CYS A 140 5.38 2.17 -0.66
N TYR A 141 6.68 1.96 -0.84
CA TYR A 141 7.71 2.93 -0.47
C TYR A 141 9.00 2.75 -1.28
N TYR A 142 9.89 3.73 -1.21
CA TYR A 142 11.22 3.68 -1.84
C TYR A 142 12.26 4.43 -0.98
N ASN A 143 13.54 4.16 -1.23
CA ASN A 143 14.65 4.83 -0.55
C ASN A 143 14.87 6.23 -1.14
N ASN A 144 15.06 7.24 -0.29
CA ASN A 144 15.35 8.63 -0.71
C ASN A 144 16.81 8.88 -1.16
N GLY A 145 17.65 7.84 -1.22
CA GLY A 145 19.08 7.92 -1.50
C GLY A 145 19.96 8.22 -0.27
N SER A 146 19.37 8.51 0.89
CA SER A 146 20.06 8.86 2.14
C SER A 146 19.74 7.88 3.29
N GLY A 147 19.15 6.72 2.98
CA GLY A 147 18.80 5.69 3.97
C GLY A 147 17.42 5.87 4.62
N GLY A 148 16.71 6.96 4.32
CA GLY A 148 15.32 7.16 4.74
C GLY A 148 14.32 6.64 3.70
N MET A 149 13.20 6.12 4.16
CA MET A 149 12.14 5.62 3.26
C MET A 149 11.09 6.72 3.01
N ILE A 150 10.61 6.80 1.77
CA ILE A 150 9.48 7.66 1.38
C ILE A 150 8.27 6.78 1.11
N GLY A 151 7.19 7.00 1.87
CA GLY A 151 5.92 6.33 1.63
C GLY A 151 5.23 6.89 0.39
N ALA A 152 4.70 6.01 -0.46
CA ALA A 152 4.04 6.38 -1.72
C ALA A 152 2.56 5.94 -1.78
N GLY A 153 2.15 4.98 -0.96
CA GLY A 153 0.79 4.45 -1.02
C GLY A 153 0.61 3.14 -0.26
N THR A 154 -0.48 2.46 -0.56
CA THR A 154 -0.78 1.10 -0.06
C THR A 154 -0.95 0.12 -1.20
N MET A 155 -0.44 -1.09 -1.01
CA MET A 155 -0.49 -2.18 -1.98
C MET A 155 -1.92 -2.71 -2.14
N THR A 156 -2.29 -2.98 -3.37
CA THR A 156 -3.50 -3.71 -3.77
C THR A 156 -3.18 -4.54 -5.02
N ALA A 157 -3.94 -5.57 -5.28
CA ALA A 157 -3.72 -6.44 -6.43
C ALA A 157 -5.06 -6.89 -7.01
N GLU A 158 -5.10 -7.16 -8.31
CA GLU A 158 -6.25 -7.79 -8.95
C GLU A 158 -5.82 -9.09 -9.62
N ASN A 159 -6.74 -10.05 -9.70
CA ASN A 159 -6.52 -11.25 -10.49
C ASN A 159 -6.40 -10.85 -11.95
N GLY A 160 -5.33 -11.28 -12.59
CA GLY A 160 -5.21 -11.15 -14.01
C GLY A 160 -5.79 -12.35 -14.77
N SER A 161 -5.89 -12.18 -16.08
CA SER A 161 -6.44 -13.12 -17.06
C SER A 161 -5.60 -14.39 -17.27
N GLY A 162 -4.30 -14.34 -17.00
CA GLY A 162 -3.34 -15.44 -17.12
C GLY A 162 -3.12 -16.24 -15.83
N GLY A 163 -3.87 -15.96 -14.76
CA GLY A 163 -3.77 -16.69 -13.48
C GLY A 163 -2.71 -16.14 -12.52
N GLY A 164 -2.14 -14.97 -12.80
CA GLY A 164 -1.29 -14.22 -11.86
C GLY A 164 -1.99 -12.98 -11.31
N TYR A 165 -1.24 -12.12 -10.64
CA TYR A 165 -1.74 -10.84 -10.12
C TYR A 165 -1.21 -9.64 -10.91
N LEU A 166 -2.08 -8.64 -11.11
CA LEU A 166 -1.68 -7.29 -11.50
C LEU A 166 -1.53 -6.44 -10.24
N PHE A 167 -0.32 -5.92 -10.03
CA PHE A 167 0.03 -5.19 -8.82
C PHE A 167 -0.23 -3.70 -8.95
N HIS A 168 -0.78 -3.13 -7.89
CA HIS A 168 -1.08 -1.72 -7.83
C HIS A 168 -0.71 -1.11 -6.48
N CYS A 169 -0.32 0.16 -6.48
CA CYS A 169 -0.31 0.96 -5.27
C CYS A 169 -1.39 2.04 -5.37
N THR A 170 -2.27 2.11 -4.38
CA THR A 170 -3.13 3.29 -4.19
C THR A 170 -2.26 4.43 -3.68
N GLN A 171 -2.10 5.47 -4.51
CA GLN A 171 -1.33 6.66 -4.18
C GLN A 171 -2.02 7.45 -3.07
N VAL A 172 -1.19 8.04 -2.19
CA VAL A 172 -1.64 9.00 -1.17
C VAL A 172 -2.23 10.30 -1.77
N SER A 173 -2.10 10.55 -3.08
CA SER A 173 -2.75 11.67 -3.76
C SER A 173 -4.28 11.63 -3.60
N GLY A 174 -4.87 10.43 -3.56
CA GLY A 174 -6.29 10.25 -3.33
C GLY A 174 -6.73 10.61 -1.91
N LEU A 175 -5.87 10.35 -0.92
CA LEU A 175 -6.06 10.81 0.47
C LEU A 175 -6.03 12.34 0.56
N LYS A 176 -5.08 12.98 -0.14
CA LYS A 176 -5.00 14.45 -0.20
C LYS A 176 -6.24 15.08 -0.83
N ALA A 177 -6.84 14.42 -1.82
CA ALA A 177 -8.04 14.87 -2.50
C ALA A 177 -9.33 14.69 -1.67
N TRP A 178 -9.29 13.90 -0.59
CA TRP A 178 -10.46 13.66 0.25
C TRP A 178 -10.81 14.89 1.09
N PRO A 179 -12.09 15.31 1.17
CA PRO A 179 -12.50 16.51 1.91
C PRO A 179 -12.11 16.52 3.40
N GLY A 180 -11.87 15.35 4.01
CA GLY A 180 -11.35 15.23 5.39
C GLY A 180 -9.82 15.11 5.49
N GLY A 181 -9.09 15.12 4.37
CA GLY A 181 -7.64 14.93 4.29
C GLY A 181 -6.83 16.22 4.44
N SER A 182 -7.46 17.39 4.31
CA SER A 182 -6.83 18.71 4.46
C SER A 182 -6.36 19.03 5.88
N SER A 183 -6.70 18.21 6.87
CA SER A 183 -6.22 18.29 8.27
C SER A 183 -5.31 17.13 8.69
N ALA A 184 -4.96 16.20 7.78
CA ALA A 184 -4.09 15.07 8.10
C ALA A 184 -2.60 15.48 7.98
N SER A 185 -2.03 16.03 9.05
CA SER A 185 -0.58 16.12 9.23
C SER A 185 -0.04 14.77 9.72
N PHE A 186 0.93 14.20 9.01
CA PHE A 186 1.71 13.01 9.41
C PHE A 186 3.00 13.41 10.11
#